data_AF-A0A8T4GFZ2-F1
#
_entry.id   AF-A0A8T4GFZ2-F1
#
_cell.length_a   1.000
_cell.length_b   1.000
_cell.length_c   1.000
_cell.angle_alpha   90.00
_cell.angle_beta   90.00
_cell.angle_gamma   90.00
#
_symmetry.space_group_name_H-M   'P 1'
#
loop_
_entity.id
_entity.type
_entity.pdbx_description
1 polymer ?
#
loop_
_entity_poly.entity_id
_entity_poly.type
_entity_poly.pdbx_seq_one_letter_code
_entity_poly.pdbx_strand_id
1 'polypeptide(L)'
;MSSLAIEYGTHERVREIVDRLRFCAEHVSVDFDGWDEPHVKGPGLYFAVVADRDYGSYADPMGDNQWPRDRCASVFEEDAFVEAAERVSVRADGGIVVAVDGELEGQMVRFRDLGTRSDETELVDDVAYEPWMGSRHMSAIETSVRPEVIATITLSEETGRVSVFRDGEADSTPRGEIGGPWRGD
;
A
#
# COMPACT_ATOMS: atom_id res chain seq x y z
N MET A 1 -24.76 -19.93 -13.91
CA MET A 1 -25.25 -18.83 -13.07
C MET A 1 -24.47 -17.60 -13.48
N SER A 2 -25.15 -16.50 -13.81
CA SER A 2 -24.50 -15.26 -14.26
C SER A 2 -23.63 -14.72 -13.11
N SER A 3 -22.33 -14.65 -13.36
CA SER A 3 -21.33 -14.09 -12.45
C SER A 3 -21.61 -12.59 -12.33
N LEU A 4 -22.35 -12.19 -11.30
CA LEU A 4 -22.38 -10.81 -10.80
C LEU A 4 -21.11 -10.58 -9.96
N ALA A 5 -19.94 -10.86 -10.53
CA ALA A 5 -18.68 -10.45 -9.95
C ALA A 5 -18.45 -8.99 -10.33
N ILE A 6 -18.37 -8.12 -9.33
CA ILE A 6 -17.96 -6.74 -9.55
C ILE A 6 -16.47 -6.77 -9.87
N GLU A 7 -16.10 -6.33 -11.08
CA GLU A 7 -14.69 -6.15 -11.46
C GLU A 7 -14.14 -4.90 -10.75
N TYR A 8 -13.78 -5.04 -9.47
CA TYR A 8 -13.29 -3.91 -8.67
C TYR A 8 -12.04 -3.25 -9.26
N GLY A 9 -11.18 -3.99 -9.96
CA GLY A 9 -10.00 -3.44 -10.62
C GLY A 9 -10.32 -2.41 -11.73
N THR A 10 -11.51 -2.47 -12.33
CA THR A 10 -11.95 -1.51 -13.35
C THR A 10 -12.97 -0.49 -12.84
N HIS A 11 -13.43 -0.65 -11.60
CA HIS A 11 -14.42 0.21 -10.98
C HIS A 11 -13.83 1.60 -10.66
N GLU A 12 -14.48 2.66 -11.16
CA GLU A 12 -13.99 4.04 -11.08
C GLU A 12 -13.63 4.47 -9.65
N ARG A 13 -14.51 4.19 -8.69
CA ARG A 13 -14.27 4.52 -7.28
C ARG A 13 -13.02 3.84 -6.69
N VAL A 14 -12.73 2.61 -7.10
CA VAL A 14 -11.57 1.88 -6.60
C VAL A 14 -10.28 2.41 -7.22
N ARG A 15 -10.31 2.78 -8.50
CA ARG A 15 -9.20 3.50 -9.13
C ARG A 15 -8.92 4.82 -8.41
N GLU A 16 -9.97 5.57 -8.09
CA GLU A 16 -9.88 6.81 -7.32
C GLU A 16 -9.24 6.60 -5.93
N ILE A 17 -9.56 5.49 -5.23
CA ILE A 17 -8.93 5.11 -3.97
C ILE A 17 -7.44 4.85 -4.18
N VAL A 18 -7.06 4.02 -5.16
CA VAL A 18 -5.66 3.70 -5.41
C VAL A 18 -4.86 4.96 -5.80
N ASP A 19 -5.45 5.84 -6.61
CA ASP A 19 -4.82 7.10 -7.00
C ASP A 19 -4.60 8.01 -5.77
N ARG A 20 -5.59 8.14 -4.87
CA ARG A 20 -5.40 8.88 -3.60
C ARG A 20 -4.30 8.30 -2.72
N LEU A 21 -4.25 6.98 -2.57
CA LEU A 21 -3.20 6.31 -1.80
C LEU A 21 -1.82 6.56 -2.41
N ARG A 22 -1.70 6.47 -3.74
CA ARG A 22 -0.47 6.78 -4.47
C ARG A 22 -0.07 8.24 -4.27
N PHE A 23 -0.96 9.21 -4.51
CA PHE A 23 -0.65 10.63 -4.37
C PHE A 23 -0.27 11.02 -2.95
N CYS A 24 -0.92 10.42 -1.94
CA CYS A 24 -0.53 10.60 -0.55
C CYS A 24 0.88 10.07 -0.27
N ALA A 25 1.21 8.86 -0.74
CA ALA A 25 2.56 8.32 -0.61
C ALA A 25 3.62 9.16 -1.34
N GLU A 26 3.28 9.67 -2.53
CA GLU A 26 4.13 10.59 -3.31
C GLU A 26 4.34 11.91 -2.57
N HIS A 27 3.29 12.47 -1.97
CA HIS A 27 3.37 13.68 -1.15
C HIS A 27 4.33 13.48 0.03
N VAL A 28 4.13 12.43 0.83
CA VAL A 28 5.01 12.09 1.97
C VAL A 28 6.46 11.88 1.52
N SER A 29 6.67 11.26 0.35
CA SER A 29 8.01 11.10 -0.23
C SER A 29 8.66 12.43 -0.61
N VAL A 30 7.90 13.32 -1.23
CA VAL A 30 8.38 14.62 -1.71
C VAL A 30 8.73 15.54 -0.56
N ASP A 31 7.83 15.63 0.44
CA ASP A 31 7.93 16.53 1.59
C ASP A 31 9.07 16.16 2.56
N PHE A 32 9.50 14.90 2.54
CA PHE A 32 10.64 14.49 3.34
C PHE A 32 11.98 14.93 2.72
N ASP A 33 12.74 15.74 3.46
CA ASP A 33 14.05 16.26 3.02
C ASP A 33 15.24 15.35 3.40
N GLY A 34 15.05 14.41 4.34
CA GLY A 34 16.13 13.64 4.96
C GLY A 34 16.68 12.45 4.15
N TRP A 35 16.34 12.31 2.86
CA TRP A 35 16.71 11.14 2.07
C TRP A 35 18.22 10.98 1.84
N ASP A 36 18.95 12.10 1.77
CA ASP A 36 20.40 12.11 1.57
C ASP A 36 21.18 12.13 2.89
N GLU A 37 20.48 12.13 4.04
CA GLU A 37 21.10 12.22 5.36
C GLU A 37 21.59 10.84 5.85
N PRO A 38 22.90 10.70 6.15
CA PRO A 38 23.42 9.45 6.69
C PRO A 38 22.74 9.08 8.00
N HIS A 39 22.27 7.83 8.12
CA HIS A 39 21.62 7.25 9.30
C HIS A 39 20.20 7.75 9.59
N VAL A 40 19.60 8.53 8.70
CA VAL A 40 18.18 8.88 8.78
C VAL A 40 17.36 7.80 8.08
N LYS A 41 16.34 7.27 8.78
CA LYS A 41 15.36 6.36 8.18
C LYS A 41 14.24 7.22 7.58
N GLY A 42 13.95 7.03 6.30
CA GLY A 42 12.85 7.73 5.64
C GLY A 42 11.48 7.24 6.10
N PRO A 43 10.41 7.99 5.78
CA PRO A 43 9.04 7.55 5.99
C PRO A 43 8.71 6.28 5.17
N GLY A 44 7.91 5.39 5.74
CA GLY A 44 7.50 4.14 5.13
C GLY A 44 6.00 3.95 5.19
N LEU A 45 5.37 3.61 4.07
CA LEU A 45 3.95 3.29 4.01
C LEU A 45 3.73 1.98 3.27
N TYR A 46 2.72 1.25 3.69
CA TYR A 46 2.22 0.06 3.01
C TYR A 46 0.70 0.07 3.12
N PHE A 47 -0.01 0.30 2.02
CA PHE A 47 -1.46 0.16 1.93
C PHE A 47 -1.83 -1.11 1.18
N ALA A 48 -2.92 -1.76 1.56
CA ALA A 48 -3.55 -2.84 0.79
C ALA A 48 -5.05 -2.56 0.65
N VAL A 49 -5.51 -2.44 -0.60
CA VAL A 49 -6.93 -2.29 -0.92
C VAL A 49 -7.56 -3.67 -1.05
N VAL A 50 -8.50 -4.00 -0.18
CA VAL A 50 -9.12 -5.32 -0.09
C VAL A 50 -10.61 -5.28 -0.46
N ALA A 51 -11.05 -6.31 -1.18
CA ALA A 51 -12.44 -6.50 -1.57
C ALA A 51 -13.32 -7.04 -0.44
N ASP A 52 -12.71 -7.71 0.56
CA ASP A 52 -13.39 -8.25 1.74
C ASP A 52 -12.62 -7.89 3.03
N ARG A 53 -13.36 -7.69 4.12
CA ARG A 53 -12.84 -7.40 5.46
C ARG A 53 -12.38 -8.67 6.19
N ASP A 54 -12.63 -9.87 5.66
CA ASP A 54 -12.10 -11.13 6.21
C ASP A 54 -10.62 -11.39 5.84
N TYR A 55 -9.79 -10.35 5.94
CA TYR A 55 -8.36 -10.42 5.67
C TYR A 55 -7.56 -11.16 6.76
N GLY A 56 -8.20 -11.53 7.87
CA GLY A 56 -7.57 -12.26 8.99
C GLY A 56 -7.06 -13.66 8.62
N SER A 57 -7.52 -14.21 7.49
CA SER A 57 -7.01 -15.47 6.94
C SER A 57 -5.60 -15.36 6.35
N TYR A 58 -5.16 -14.16 5.96
CA TYR A 58 -3.85 -13.90 5.34
C TYR A 58 -3.09 -12.70 5.93
N ALA A 59 -3.56 -12.13 7.04
CA ALA A 59 -2.88 -11.06 7.75
C ALA A 59 -3.02 -11.20 9.26
N ASP A 60 -1.96 -10.84 9.98
CA ASP A 60 -1.89 -10.88 11.44
C ASP A 60 -1.76 -9.46 12.03
N PRO A 61 -2.37 -9.15 13.19
CA PRO A 61 -2.18 -7.85 13.84
C PRO A 61 -0.71 -7.52 14.10
N MET A 62 -0.26 -6.32 13.71
CA MET A 62 1.11 -5.85 13.89
C MET A 62 1.29 -5.17 15.25
N GLY A 63 1.27 -5.97 16.31
CA GLY A 63 1.38 -5.46 17.69
C GLY A 63 0.33 -4.38 17.99
N ASP A 64 0.76 -3.32 18.68
CA ASP A 64 -0.10 -2.19 19.05
C ASP A 64 -0.17 -1.09 17.97
N ASN A 65 0.35 -1.34 16.76
CA ASN A 65 0.35 -0.33 15.69
C ASN A 65 -1.07 -0.11 15.16
N GLN A 66 -1.48 1.16 15.12
CA GLN A 66 -2.83 1.56 14.72
C GLN A 66 -2.80 2.72 13.72
N TRP A 67 -3.72 2.66 12.77
CA TRP A 67 -4.20 3.83 12.04
C TRP A 67 -5.17 4.64 12.92
N PRO A 68 -5.05 5.97 12.99
CA PRO A 68 -5.88 6.80 13.87
C PRO A 68 -7.30 7.02 13.30
N ARG A 69 -8.14 5.98 13.32
CA ARG A 69 -9.51 6.03 12.77
C ARG A 69 -10.42 7.09 13.41
N ASP A 70 -10.14 7.50 14.64
CA ASP A 70 -10.87 8.59 15.32
C ASP A 70 -10.63 9.96 14.66
N ARG A 71 -9.54 10.10 13.90
CA ARG A 71 -9.15 11.33 13.20
C ARG A 71 -9.27 11.24 11.70
N CYS A 72 -8.97 10.06 11.13
CA CYS A 72 -9.07 9.78 9.71
C CYS A 72 -9.68 8.39 9.52
N ALA A 73 -10.97 8.34 9.20
CA ALA A 73 -11.66 7.07 9.00
C ALA A 73 -11.63 6.60 7.54
N SER A 74 -11.32 7.51 6.60
CA SER A 74 -11.40 7.25 5.17
C SER A 74 -10.35 8.00 4.36
N VAL A 75 -9.93 7.40 3.24
CA VAL A 75 -9.03 8.02 2.26
C VAL A 75 -9.62 9.26 1.58
N PHE A 76 -10.94 9.46 1.68
CA PHE A 76 -11.64 10.62 1.12
C PHE A 76 -11.61 11.85 2.04
N GLU A 77 -11.12 11.71 3.28
CA GLU A 77 -10.91 12.83 4.21
C GLU A 77 -9.52 13.44 3.96
N GLU A 78 -9.36 14.11 2.81
CA GLU A 78 -8.05 14.45 2.21
C GLU A 78 -7.02 15.03 3.19
N ASP A 79 -7.34 16.12 3.88
CA ASP A 79 -6.41 16.75 4.84
C ASP A 79 -6.06 15.80 6.00
N ALA A 80 -7.06 15.17 6.60
CA ALA A 80 -6.87 14.26 7.71
C ALA A 80 -6.10 12.99 7.29
N PHE A 81 -6.28 12.54 6.05
CA PHE A 81 -5.59 11.39 5.49
C PHE A 81 -4.11 11.66 5.29
N VAL A 82 -3.75 12.81 4.72
CA VAL A 82 -2.35 13.23 4.55
C VAL A 82 -1.66 13.38 5.90
N GLU A 83 -2.26 14.13 6.84
CA GLU A 83 -1.69 14.32 8.19
C GLU A 83 -1.50 12.98 8.94
N ALA A 84 -2.46 12.06 8.82
CA ALA A 84 -2.36 10.74 9.41
C ALA A 84 -1.24 9.91 8.77
N ALA A 85 -1.13 9.93 7.43
CA ALA A 85 -0.12 9.20 6.69
C ALA A 85 1.30 9.68 7.01
N GLU A 86 1.55 11.00 7.06
CA GLU A 86 2.83 11.58 7.50
C GLU A 86 3.21 11.13 8.91
N ARG A 87 2.23 11.11 9.81
CA ARG A 87 2.45 10.72 11.20
C ARG A 87 2.74 9.24 11.35
N VAL A 88 2.01 8.39 10.64
CA VAL A 88 2.12 6.92 10.69
C VAL A 88 3.40 6.47 10.01
N SER A 89 3.75 7.07 8.87
CA SER A 89 4.88 6.66 8.04
C SER A 89 6.23 6.71 8.75
N VAL A 90 6.37 7.57 9.75
CA VAL A 90 7.60 7.71 10.55
C VAL A 90 7.55 6.98 11.89
N ARG A 91 6.38 6.55 12.37
CA ARG A 91 6.19 6.06 13.76
C ARG A 91 5.79 4.60 13.87
N ALA A 92 5.18 4.04 12.84
CA ALA A 92 4.62 2.70 12.86
C ALA A 92 5.12 1.89 11.67
N ASP A 93 5.06 0.57 11.82
CA ASP A 93 5.35 -0.37 10.75
C ASP A 93 4.14 -1.30 10.57
N GLY A 94 4.05 -1.93 9.41
CA GLY A 94 2.93 -2.77 9.01
C GLY A 94 2.08 -2.16 7.90
N GLY A 95 1.24 -3.01 7.34
CA GLY A 95 0.25 -2.68 6.33
C GLY A 95 -1.00 -2.03 6.91
N ILE A 96 -1.51 -1.05 6.20
CA ILE A 96 -2.76 -0.35 6.45
C ILE A 96 -3.79 -0.94 5.49
N VAL A 97 -4.84 -1.55 6.04
CA VAL A 97 -5.90 -2.16 5.23
C VAL A 97 -6.92 -1.09 4.85
N VAL A 98 -7.27 -1.05 3.57
CA VAL A 98 -8.25 -0.12 2.99
C VAL A 98 -9.36 -0.94 2.34
N ALA A 99 -10.61 -0.73 2.73
CA ALA A 99 -11.73 -1.37 2.08
C ALA A 99 -12.04 -0.72 0.72
N VAL A 100 -12.75 -1.44 -0.16
CA VAL A 100 -13.19 -0.97 -1.49
C VAL A 100 -14.05 0.29 -1.49
N ASP A 101 -14.65 0.65 -0.36
CA ASP A 101 -15.41 1.87 -0.19
C ASP A 101 -14.56 3.06 0.26
N GLY A 102 -13.28 2.82 0.58
CA GLY A 102 -12.28 3.78 1.03
C GLY A 102 -12.16 3.91 2.55
N GLU A 103 -12.82 3.06 3.34
CA GLU A 103 -12.59 3.03 4.79
C GLU A 103 -11.22 2.44 5.14
N LEU A 104 -10.57 3.03 6.14
CA LEU A 104 -9.28 2.60 6.66
C LEU A 104 -9.50 1.74 7.91
N GLU A 105 -8.85 0.59 8.02
CA GLU A 105 -8.91 -0.22 9.24
C GLU A 105 -7.98 0.34 10.33
N GLY A 106 -8.45 0.27 11.58
CA GLY A 106 -7.69 0.78 12.72
C GLY A 106 -6.46 -0.06 13.02
N GLN A 107 -6.62 -1.39 13.04
CA GLN A 107 -5.51 -2.30 13.30
C GLN A 107 -4.59 -2.40 12.08
N MET A 108 -3.33 -1.99 12.23
CA MET A 108 -2.30 -2.28 11.22
C MET A 108 -1.89 -3.74 11.29
N VAL A 109 -1.48 -4.30 10.16
CA VAL A 109 -1.25 -5.75 10.01
C VAL A 109 0.10 -6.09 9.41
N ARG A 110 0.56 -7.30 9.65
CA ARG A 110 1.58 -7.97 8.85
C ARG A 110 0.88 -8.94 7.92
N PHE A 111 1.02 -8.76 6.61
CA PHE A 111 0.56 -9.75 5.64
C PHE A 111 1.45 -10.99 5.69
N ARG A 112 0.83 -12.16 5.62
CA ARG A 112 1.55 -13.43 5.59
C ARG A 112 2.22 -13.62 4.24
N ASP A 113 3.36 -14.29 4.27
CA ASP A 113 4.09 -14.68 3.06
C ASP A 113 3.18 -15.54 2.18
N LEU A 114 3.28 -15.37 0.87
CA LEU A 114 2.49 -16.12 -0.10
C LEU A 114 2.80 -17.63 -0.03
N GLY A 115 1.77 -18.46 -0.18
CA GLY A 115 1.90 -19.92 -0.14
C GLY A 115 1.79 -20.51 1.27
N THR A 116 1.56 -19.67 2.28
CA THR A 116 1.27 -20.14 3.65
C THR A 116 -0.16 -20.67 3.78
N ARG A 117 -1.08 -20.24 2.90
CA ARG A 117 -2.38 -20.89 2.73
C ARG A 117 -2.31 -21.98 1.66
N SER A 118 -3.06 -23.06 1.90
CA SER A 118 -3.09 -24.25 1.04
C SER A 118 -3.61 -23.98 -0.38
N ASP A 119 -4.34 -22.89 -0.59
CA ASP A 119 -4.91 -22.45 -1.87
C ASP A 119 -4.03 -21.44 -2.62
N GLU A 120 -2.89 -21.03 -2.07
CA GLU A 120 -2.01 -20.01 -2.66
C GLU A 120 -0.82 -20.60 -3.45
N THR A 121 -0.65 -21.93 -3.48
CA THR A 121 0.54 -22.55 -4.12
C THR A 121 0.65 -22.21 -5.60
N GLU A 122 -0.48 -22.08 -6.30
CA GLU A 122 -0.51 -21.72 -7.73
C GLU A 122 -0.21 -20.24 -7.98
N LEU A 123 -0.40 -19.36 -6.98
CA LEU A 123 -0.17 -17.91 -7.11
C LEU A 123 1.32 -17.52 -7.01
N VAL A 124 2.17 -18.42 -6.52
CA VAL A 124 3.61 -18.14 -6.34
C VAL A 124 4.29 -17.87 -7.68
N ASP A 125 3.86 -18.55 -8.74
CA ASP A 125 4.40 -18.40 -10.09
C ASP A 125 3.93 -17.09 -10.78
N ASP A 126 2.95 -16.39 -10.19
CA ASP A 126 2.41 -15.13 -10.71
C ASP A 126 3.17 -13.88 -10.20
N VAL A 127 4.19 -14.05 -9.38
CA VAL A 127 4.97 -12.94 -8.79
C VAL A 127 6.29 -12.73 -9.52
N ALA A 128 6.50 -11.53 -10.06
CA ALA A 128 7.77 -11.12 -10.67
C ALA A 128 8.58 -10.18 -9.74
N TYR A 129 9.58 -10.74 -9.04
CA TYR A 129 10.46 -9.93 -8.19
C TYR A 129 11.47 -9.12 -9.00
N GLU A 130 11.61 -7.84 -8.66
CA GLU A 130 12.62 -6.97 -9.23
C GLU A 130 13.83 -6.78 -8.29
N PRO A 131 15.06 -6.56 -8.81
CA PRO A 131 16.28 -6.46 -7.99
C PRO A 131 16.29 -5.32 -6.96
N TRP A 132 15.47 -4.29 -7.15
CA TRP A 132 15.36 -3.15 -6.24
C TRP A 132 14.40 -3.39 -5.06
N MET A 133 13.64 -4.49 -5.08
CA MET A 133 12.60 -4.77 -4.10
C MET A 133 13.19 -5.20 -2.74
N GLY A 134 13.08 -4.31 -1.75
CA GLY A 134 13.22 -4.67 -0.33
C GLY A 134 12.05 -5.51 0.21
N SER A 135 12.13 -5.91 1.49
CA SER A 135 11.15 -6.80 2.15
C SER A 135 9.70 -6.32 2.06
N ARG A 136 9.45 -5.02 2.24
CA ARG A 136 8.12 -4.43 2.11
C ARG A 136 7.55 -4.55 0.70
N HIS A 137 8.39 -4.36 -0.32
CA HIS A 137 7.98 -4.49 -1.71
C HIS A 137 7.66 -5.95 -2.05
N MET A 138 8.48 -6.90 -1.58
CA MET A 138 8.21 -8.33 -1.74
C MET A 138 6.89 -8.74 -1.08
N SER A 139 6.63 -8.28 0.16
CA SER A 139 5.35 -8.52 0.82
C SER A 139 4.18 -7.89 0.06
N ALA A 140 4.35 -6.69 -0.49
CA ALA A 140 3.31 -5.98 -1.23
C ALA A 140 2.95 -6.66 -2.56
N ILE A 141 3.94 -7.12 -3.33
CA ILE A 141 3.70 -7.81 -4.60
C ILE A 141 3.10 -9.20 -4.38
N GLU A 142 3.59 -9.95 -3.40
CA GLU A 142 3.00 -11.23 -2.96
C GLU A 142 1.56 -11.05 -2.48
N THR A 143 1.26 -9.94 -1.80
CA THR A 143 -0.11 -9.65 -1.35
C THR A 143 -1.01 -9.26 -2.51
N SER A 144 -0.47 -8.64 -3.56
CA SER A 144 -1.24 -8.17 -4.71
C SER A 144 -1.79 -9.26 -5.63
N VAL A 145 -1.26 -10.50 -5.56
CA VAL A 145 -1.78 -11.64 -6.35
C VAL A 145 -2.96 -12.34 -5.69
N ARG A 146 -3.29 -11.99 -4.44
CA ARG A 146 -4.43 -12.59 -3.73
C ARG A 146 -5.73 -12.10 -4.34
N PRO A 147 -6.70 -12.98 -4.63
CA PRO A 147 -7.96 -12.58 -5.28
C PRO A 147 -8.80 -11.61 -4.44
N GLU A 148 -8.58 -11.57 -3.13
CA GLU A 148 -9.24 -10.63 -2.21
C GLU A 148 -8.57 -9.24 -2.20
N VAL A 149 -7.40 -9.08 -2.81
CA VAL A 149 -6.60 -7.85 -2.83
C VAL A 149 -6.65 -7.25 -4.22
N ILE A 150 -6.99 -5.96 -4.30
CA ILE A 150 -7.14 -5.25 -5.58
C ILE A 150 -5.84 -4.54 -5.97
N ALA A 151 -5.17 -3.96 -4.98
CA ALA A 151 -3.89 -3.30 -5.17
C ALA A 151 -3.17 -3.18 -3.83
N THR A 152 -1.84 -3.16 -3.89
CA THR A 152 -1.01 -2.70 -2.78
C THR A 152 -0.20 -1.48 -3.19
N ILE A 153 0.10 -0.61 -2.24
CA ILE A 153 0.86 0.61 -2.48
C ILE A 153 1.95 0.70 -1.42
N THR A 154 3.19 1.01 -1.80
CA THR A 154 4.29 1.17 -0.87
C THR A 154 5.03 2.49 -1.06
N LEU A 155 5.46 3.09 0.04
CA LEU A 155 6.53 4.08 0.09
C LEU A 155 7.77 3.44 0.74
N SER A 156 8.89 3.45 0.02
CA SER A 156 10.16 2.91 0.47
C SER A 156 10.86 3.83 1.47
N GLU A 157 11.12 3.32 2.68
CA GLU A 157 11.89 4.02 3.74
C GLU A 157 13.35 4.28 3.36
N GLU A 158 13.87 3.60 2.34
CA GLU A 158 15.27 3.69 1.93
C GLU A 158 15.48 4.67 0.79
N THR A 159 14.48 4.85 -0.09
CA THR A 159 14.69 5.51 -1.38
C THR A 159 13.61 6.52 -1.75
N GLY A 160 12.52 6.60 -0.98
CA GLY A 160 11.35 7.43 -1.31
C GLY A 160 10.62 6.96 -2.57
N ARG A 161 10.95 5.79 -3.11
CA ARG A 161 10.25 5.17 -4.23
C ARG A 161 8.81 4.87 -3.82
N VAL A 162 7.88 5.25 -4.69
CA VAL A 162 6.46 4.90 -4.57
C VAL A 162 6.15 3.83 -5.61
N SER A 163 5.48 2.76 -5.18
CA SER A 163 5.12 1.64 -6.04
C SER A 163 3.68 1.22 -5.80
N VAL A 164 2.96 0.90 -6.87
CA VAL A 164 1.64 0.27 -6.86
C VAL A 164 1.79 -1.12 -7.45
N PHE A 165 1.28 -2.14 -6.76
CA PHE A 165 1.30 -3.52 -7.23
C PHE A 165 -0.13 -4.02 -7.46
N ARG A 166 -0.33 -4.73 -8.56
CA ARG A 166 -1.61 -5.35 -8.95
C ARG A 166 -1.31 -6.64 -9.67
N ASP A 167 -1.98 -7.73 -9.29
CA ASP A 167 -1.87 -9.02 -9.97
C ASP A 167 -0.41 -9.48 -10.20
N GLY A 168 0.48 -9.20 -9.23
CA GLY A 168 1.89 -9.60 -9.30
C GLY A 168 2.77 -8.72 -10.19
N GLU A 169 2.23 -7.64 -10.75
CA GLU A 169 2.96 -6.61 -11.51
C GLU A 169 3.21 -5.37 -10.66
N ALA A 170 4.29 -4.64 -10.97
CA ALA A 170 4.68 -3.41 -10.27
C ALA A 170 4.72 -2.19 -11.21
N ASP A 171 3.91 -1.16 -10.90
CA ASP A 171 4.07 0.21 -11.42
C ASP A 171 4.82 1.04 -10.37
N SER A 172 6.05 1.46 -10.68
CA SER A 172 6.94 2.09 -9.71
C SER A 172 7.53 3.40 -10.22
N THR A 173 7.51 4.42 -9.36
CA THR A 173 8.09 5.75 -9.62
C THR A 173 9.23 6.02 -8.62
N PRO A 174 10.50 6.11 -9.07
CA PRO A 174 11.60 6.57 -8.23
C PRO A 174 11.33 7.98 -7.70
N ARG A 175 11.84 8.31 -6.49
CA ARG A 175 11.62 9.62 -5.86
C ARG A 175 11.89 10.81 -6.78
N GLY A 176 12.98 10.75 -7.55
CA GLY A 176 13.41 11.82 -8.45
C GLY A 176 12.47 12.04 -9.64
N GLU A 177 11.61 11.06 -9.95
CA GLU A 177 10.65 11.11 -11.06
C GLU A 177 9.23 11.45 -10.58
N ILE A 178 8.97 11.43 -9.27
CA ILE A 178 7.66 11.78 -8.68
C ILE A 178 7.29 13.21 -9.06
N GLY A 179 6.09 13.41 -9.58
CA GLY A 179 5.61 14.71 -10.09
C GLY A 179 6.07 15.03 -11.52
N GLY A 180 7.01 14.26 -12.08
CA GLY A 180 7.41 14.30 -13.49
C GLY A 180 7.60 15.72 -14.02
N PRO A 181 6.92 16.11 -15.12
CA PRO A 181 7.06 17.45 -15.72
C PRO A 181 6.66 18.64 -14.83
N TRP A 182 5.98 18.40 -13.70
CA TRP A 182 5.51 19.44 -12.79
C TRP A 182 6.53 19.79 -11.70
N ARG A 183 7.58 18.97 -11.52
CA ARG A 183 8.79 19.41 -10.82
C ARG A 183 9.57 20.28 -11.79
N GLY A 184 9.40 21.60 -11.72
CA GLY A 184 10.27 22.52 -12.45
C GLY A 184 11.74 22.29 -12.04
N ASP A 185 12.65 22.42 -13.01
CA ASP A 185 14.10 22.47 -12.76
C ASP A 185 14.48 23.63 -11.81
#